data_AF-A0A3B8ZHK9-F1
#
_entry.id   AF-A0A3B8ZHK9-F1
#
_cell.length_a   1.000
_cell.length_b   1.000
_cell.length_c   1.000
_cell.angle_alpha   90.00
_cell.angle_beta   90.00
_cell.angle_gamma   90.00
#
_symmetry.space_group_name_H-M   'P 1'
#
loop_
_entity.id
_entity.type
_entity.pdbx_description
1 polymer ?
#
loop_
_entity_poly.entity_id
_entity_poly.type
_entity_poly.pdbx_seq_one_letter_code
_entity_poly.pdbx_strand_id
1 'polypeptide(L)'
;MKLASVVSKRILGQQETTPKPEVSPLQTTLGWNAVGTQLKEHLELCTELTRRGVFASAREEAQAALLQLTRHLDQLSNRFVSEPCLQAAQTAMREAECVTDAISAIDPDVLRQISDSHITPILKQSEVQAASPLTLSQHYYQYAEGKLVEASQGHPWYSEILYGLGRAYQAEAELAQGQPKQLLLSKALVYYQAAVTILPKNALAANQLGYVLLQLDRPAEAQEVLIASVDIHPDSPALQNLAEASRRLGDRRLEDWALRVLGSQNKSAEAVGQVPKIEMVANRTFVAISPMTIGPKSAPQIADTISGQPLNR
;
A
#
# COMPACT_ATOMS: atom_id res chain seq x y z
N MET A 1 72.88 -37.70 -6.47
CA MET A 1 72.26 -36.42 -6.93
C MET A 1 71.69 -36.56 -8.35
N LYS A 2 70.48 -37.11 -8.54
CA LYS A 2 69.76 -36.99 -9.84
C LYS A 2 68.26 -37.35 -9.83
N LEU A 3 67.60 -37.39 -8.66
CA LEU A 3 66.16 -37.71 -8.58
C LEU A 3 65.30 -36.61 -7.93
N ALA A 4 65.90 -35.63 -7.23
CA ALA A 4 65.13 -34.55 -6.60
C ALA A 4 64.81 -33.37 -7.55
N SER A 5 65.50 -33.23 -8.69
CA SER A 5 65.32 -32.07 -9.58
C SER A 5 64.30 -32.27 -10.71
N VAL A 6 63.81 -33.50 -10.92
CA VAL A 6 62.88 -33.81 -12.02
C VAL A 6 61.42 -33.66 -11.58
N VAL A 7 61.13 -33.83 -10.28
CA VAL A 7 59.76 -33.70 -9.75
C VAL A 7 59.35 -32.23 -9.63
N SER A 8 60.28 -31.32 -9.32
CA SER A 8 59.95 -29.91 -9.11
C SER A 8 59.57 -29.16 -10.40
N LYS A 9 60.12 -29.56 -11.57
CA LYS A 9 59.74 -28.96 -12.87
C LYS A 9 58.44 -29.52 -13.47
N ARG A 10 57.99 -30.69 -13.02
CA ARG A 10 56.73 -31.29 -13.54
C ARG A 10 55.49 -30.73 -12.84
N ILE A 11 55.64 -30.28 -11.59
CA ILE A 11 54.55 -29.68 -10.81
C ILE A 11 54.40 -28.18 -11.13
N LEU A 12 55.48 -27.48 -11.49
CA LEU A 12 55.43 -26.05 -11.86
C LEU A 12 55.03 -25.78 -13.32
N GLY A 13 54.86 -26.82 -14.15
CA GLY A 13 54.50 -26.70 -15.57
C GLY A 13 53.03 -26.92 -15.90
N GLN A 14 52.21 -27.30 -14.91
CA GLN A 14 50.76 -27.47 -15.06
C GLN A 14 50.06 -26.48 -14.13
N GLN A 15 50.25 -25.18 -14.37
CA GLN A 15 49.14 -24.26 -14.14
C GLN A 15 48.13 -24.54 -15.24
N GLU A 16 47.31 -25.58 -15.04
CA GLU A 16 46.00 -25.62 -15.66
C GLU A 16 45.32 -24.33 -15.21
N THR A 17 45.30 -23.34 -16.10
CA THR A 17 44.42 -22.20 -16.00
C THR A 17 43.02 -22.80 -16.06
N THR A 18 42.47 -23.14 -14.91
CA THR A 18 41.06 -23.51 -14.81
C THR A 18 40.31 -22.33 -15.44
N PRO A 19 39.57 -22.55 -16.55
CA PRO A 19 38.81 -21.47 -17.14
C PRO A 19 37.89 -20.96 -16.04
N LYS A 20 38.00 -19.67 -15.73
CA LYS A 20 37.10 -19.00 -14.79
C LYS A 20 35.69 -19.42 -15.17
N PRO A 21 34.89 -20.01 -14.25
CA PRO A 21 33.60 -20.56 -14.62
C PRO A 21 32.82 -19.49 -15.36
N GLU A 22 32.52 -19.75 -16.62
CA GLU A 22 31.69 -18.86 -17.44
C GLU A 22 30.33 -18.81 -16.75
N VAL A 23 30.03 -17.65 -16.18
CA VAL A 23 28.71 -17.40 -15.60
C VAL A 23 27.76 -17.39 -16.77
N SER A 24 26.95 -18.44 -16.89
CA SER A 24 25.90 -18.54 -17.91
C SER A 24 25.12 -17.22 -17.98
N PRO A 25 24.74 -16.75 -19.18
CA PRO A 25 23.92 -15.55 -19.29
C PRO A 25 22.66 -15.73 -18.44
N LEU A 26 22.42 -14.76 -17.57
CA LEU A 26 21.26 -14.74 -16.67
C LEU A 26 19.99 -14.95 -17.52
N GLN A 27 19.13 -15.87 -17.08
CA GLN A 27 17.81 -16.03 -17.70
C GLN A 27 17.10 -14.67 -17.72
N THR A 28 16.44 -14.35 -18.83
CA THR A 28 15.64 -13.13 -18.94
C THR A 28 14.63 -13.07 -17.80
N THR A 29 14.69 -11.99 -17.02
CA THR A 29 13.74 -11.71 -15.94
C THR A 29 12.32 -11.70 -16.48
N LEU A 30 11.34 -12.08 -15.65
CA LEU A 30 9.92 -11.95 -15.98
C LEU A 30 9.62 -10.52 -16.46
N GLY A 31 8.81 -10.37 -17.50
CA GLY A 31 8.33 -9.05 -17.89
C GLY A 31 7.40 -8.47 -16.82
N TRP A 32 7.34 -7.14 -16.74
CA TRP A 32 6.49 -6.43 -15.76
C TRP A 32 5.02 -6.85 -15.81
N ASN A 33 4.49 -7.28 -16.96
CA ASN A 33 3.12 -7.80 -17.03
C ASN A 33 2.93 -9.06 -16.18
N ALA A 34 3.87 -10.01 -16.22
CA ALA A 34 3.79 -11.24 -15.44
C ALA A 34 3.92 -10.95 -13.94
N VAL A 35 4.90 -10.11 -13.58
CA VAL A 35 5.09 -9.66 -12.18
C VAL A 35 3.84 -8.94 -11.68
N GLY A 36 3.26 -8.04 -12.49
CA GLY A 36 2.06 -7.31 -12.13
C GLY A 36 0.84 -8.21 -11.92
N THR A 37 0.67 -9.25 -12.73
CA THR A 37 -0.40 -10.25 -12.52
C THR A 37 -0.19 -11.01 -11.21
N GLN A 38 1.01 -11.52 -10.96
CA GLN A 38 1.33 -12.25 -9.72
C GLN A 38 1.13 -11.38 -8.48
N LEU A 39 1.57 -10.13 -8.51
CA LEU A 39 1.40 -9.21 -7.39
C LEU A 39 -0.08 -8.89 -7.13
N LYS A 40 -0.90 -8.75 -8.17
CA LYS A 40 -2.34 -8.56 -8.01
C LYS A 40 -3.00 -9.76 -7.35
N GLU A 41 -2.66 -10.98 -7.78
CA GLU A 41 -3.15 -12.22 -7.18
C GLU A 41 -2.82 -12.28 -5.68
N HIS A 42 -1.57 -11.96 -5.31
CA HIS A 42 -1.16 -11.89 -3.91
C HIS A 42 -1.97 -10.85 -3.11
N LEU A 43 -2.21 -9.65 -3.67
CA LEU A 43 -2.97 -8.59 -2.99
C LEU A 43 -4.46 -8.90 -2.85
N GLU A 44 -5.06 -9.51 -3.86
CA GLU A 44 -6.44 -9.99 -3.82
C GLU A 44 -6.60 -11.07 -2.73
N LEU A 45 -5.67 -12.03 -2.67
CA LEU A 45 -5.67 -13.06 -1.65
C LEU A 45 -5.45 -12.48 -0.24
N CYS A 46 -4.49 -11.56 -0.07
CA CYS A 46 -4.28 -10.83 1.18
C CYS A 46 -5.56 -10.13 1.65
N THR A 47 -6.26 -9.45 0.73
CA THR A 47 -7.51 -8.74 1.02
C THR A 47 -8.60 -9.71 1.46
N GLU A 48 -8.75 -10.84 0.77
CA GLU A 48 -9.74 -11.86 1.08
C GLU A 48 -9.46 -12.54 2.44
N LEU A 49 -8.20 -12.87 2.73
CA LEU A 49 -7.78 -13.43 4.01
C LEU A 49 -8.03 -12.46 5.16
N THR A 50 -7.73 -11.17 4.95
CA THR A 50 -8.02 -10.10 5.93
C THR A 50 -9.51 -10.02 6.21
N ARG A 51 -10.36 -10.05 5.17
CA ARG A 51 -11.82 -10.02 5.29
C ARG A 51 -12.37 -11.24 6.05
N ARG A 52 -11.71 -12.40 5.92
CA ARG A 52 -12.06 -13.64 6.64
C ARG A 52 -11.55 -13.67 8.09
N GLY A 53 -10.76 -12.69 8.50
CA GLY A 53 -10.17 -12.65 9.85
C GLY A 53 -8.92 -13.51 10.03
N VAL A 54 -8.30 -13.96 8.93
CA VAL A 54 -7.07 -14.78 8.96
C VAL A 54 -5.84 -13.89 8.77
N PHE A 55 -5.54 -13.05 9.78
CA PHE A 55 -4.56 -11.96 9.64
C PHE A 55 -3.11 -12.43 9.47
N ALA A 56 -2.70 -13.49 10.15
CA ALA A 56 -1.35 -14.02 10.01
C ALA A 56 -1.06 -14.43 8.55
N SER A 57 -1.94 -15.23 7.94
CA SER A 57 -1.81 -15.63 6.54
C SER A 57 -1.95 -14.45 5.58
N ALA A 58 -2.81 -13.47 5.87
CA ALA A 58 -2.89 -12.26 5.06
C ALA A 58 -1.55 -11.49 5.04
N ARG A 59 -0.90 -11.37 6.20
CA ARG A 59 0.42 -10.72 6.30
C ARG A 59 1.51 -11.52 5.60
N GLU A 60 1.53 -12.83 5.75
CA GLU A 60 2.48 -13.71 5.05
C GLU A 60 2.36 -13.56 3.53
N GLU A 61 1.13 -13.50 3.02
CA GLU A 61 0.86 -13.33 1.59
C GLU A 61 1.39 -12.00 1.06
N ALA A 62 1.11 -10.89 1.76
CA ALA A 62 1.63 -9.58 1.38
C ALA A 62 3.15 -9.47 1.56
N GLN A 63 3.75 -10.13 2.56
CA GLN A 63 5.20 -10.23 2.72
C GLN A 63 5.86 -11.03 1.59
N ALA A 64 5.21 -12.09 1.12
CA ALA A 64 5.67 -12.87 -0.03
C ALA A 64 5.69 -12.00 -1.30
N ALA A 65 4.62 -11.25 -1.57
CA ALA A 65 4.56 -10.28 -2.66
C ALA A 65 5.67 -9.22 -2.56
N LEU A 66 5.89 -8.69 -1.36
CA LEU A 66 6.91 -7.67 -1.10
C LEU A 66 8.31 -8.21 -1.40
N LEU A 67 8.61 -9.44 -0.98
CA LEU A 67 9.89 -10.09 -1.23
C LEU A 67 10.10 -10.39 -2.72
N GLN A 68 9.06 -10.88 -3.42
CA GLN A 68 9.12 -11.12 -4.85
C GLN A 68 9.41 -9.84 -5.64
N LEU A 69 8.67 -8.76 -5.37
CA LEU A 69 8.89 -7.46 -6.00
C LEU A 69 10.29 -6.93 -5.71
N THR A 70 10.72 -7.02 -4.45
CA THR A 70 12.05 -6.60 -3.99
C THR A 70 13.18 -7.29 -4.77
N ARG A 71 13.12 -8.62 -4.89
CA ARG A 71 14.12 -9.39 -5.66
C ARG A 71 14.10 -9.02 -7.13
N HIS A 72 12.92 -8.77 -7.69
CA HIS A 72 12.80 -8.34 -9.07
C HIS A 72 13.42 -6.96 -9.31
N LEU A 73 13.25 -6.02 -8.38
CA LEU A 73 13.88 -4.70 -8.43
C LEU A 73 15.42 -4.79 -8.37
N ASP A 74 15.96 -5.65 -7.50
CA ASP A 74 17.40 -5.88 -7.42
C ASP A 74 17.97 -6.48 -8.72
N GLN A 75 17.25 -7.46 -9.31
CA GLN A 75 17.61 -8.05 -10.60
C GLN A 75 17.61 -7.01 -11.74
N LEU A 76 16.56 -6.19 -11.85
CA LEU A 76 16.44 -5.18 -12.91
C LEU A 76 17.43 -4.03 -12.77
N SER A 77 17.65 -3.58 -11.54
CA SER A 77 18.63 -2.52 -11.27
C SER A 77 20.08 -3.03 -11.30
N ASN A 78 20.28 -4.35 -11.34
CA ASN A 78 21.57 -5.03 -11.21
C ASN A 78 22.35 -4.54 -9.97
N ARG A 79 21.64 -4.31 -8.88
CA ARG A 79 22.17 -3.89 -7.58
C ARG A 79 21.50 -4.71 -6.50
N PHE A 80 22.24 -5.12 -5.48
CA PHE A 80 21.70 -5.84 -4.33
C PHE A 80 21.47 -4.85 -3.18
N VAL A 81 20.36 -4.13 -3.23
CA VAL A 81 20.05 -3.03 -2.28
C VAL A 81 18.70 -3.25 -1.62
N SER A 82 17.69 -3.60 -2.40
CA SER A 82 16.31 -3.71 -1.94
C SER A 82 16.11 -4.85 -0.94
N GLU A 83 16.62 -6.06 -1.21
CA GLU A 83 16.43 -7.20 -0.31
C GLU A 83 17.10 -7.00 1.06
N PRO A 84 18.36 -6.53 1.15
CA PRO A 84 18.96 -6.14 2.43
C PRO A 84 18.17 -5.07 3.18
N CYS A 85 17.63 -4.06 2.48
CA CYS A 85 16.82 -3.02 3.11
C CYS A 85 15.50 -3.57 3.65
N LEU A 86 14.81 -4.43 2.89
CA LEU A 86 13.61 -5.11 3.36
C LEU A 86 13.89 -5.96 4.62
N GLN A 87 14.98 -6.73 4.63
CA GLN A 87 15.39 -7.52 5.80
C GLN A 87 15.73 -6.64 7.01
N ALA A 88 16.39 -5.50 6.78
CA ALA A 88 16.69 -4.54 7.84
C ALA A 88 15.40 -3.93 8.42
N ALA A 89 14.43 -3.58 7.59
CA ALA A 89 13.13 -3.09 8.03
C ALA A 89 12.38 -4.13 8.88
N GLN A 90 12.30 -5.38 8.40
CA GLN A 90 11.64 -6.48 9.13
C GLN A 90 12.33 -6.80 10.45
N THR A 91 13.65 -6.66 10.51
CA THR A 91 14.42 -6.83 11.74
C THR A 91 14.13 -5.72 12.74
N ALA A 92 14.14 -4.46 12.30
CA ALA A 92 13.80 -3.32 13.13
C ALA A 92 12.35 -3.40 13.66
N MET A 93 11.39 -3.85 12.85
CA MET A 93 10.01 -4.07 13.29
C MET A 93 9.92 -5.09 14.44
N ARG A 94 10.62 -6.22 14.33
CA ARG A 94 10.66 -7.26 15.38
C ARG A 94 11.34 -6.77 16.66
N GLU A 95 12.42 -6.01 16.50
CA GLU A 95 13.16 -5.44 17.64
C GLU A 95 12.34 -4.38 18.37
N ALA A 96 11.55 -3.56 17.66
CA ALA A 96 10.60 -2.63 18.25
C ALA A 96 9.57 -3.33 19.15
N GLU A 97 9.07 -4.49 18.71
CA GLU A 97 8.16 -5.34 19.49
C GLU A 97 8.84 -5.85 20.76
N CYS A 98 10.07 -6.34 20.66
CA CYS A 98 10.83 -6.82 21.81
C CYS A 98 11.02 -5.74 22.88
N VAL A 99 11.33 -4.49 22.48
CA VAL A 99 11.42 -3.38 23.43
C VAL A 99 10.06 -3.03 24.04
N THR A 100 8.98 -3.14 23.27
CA THR A 100 7.63 -2.85 23.75
C THR A 100 7.15 -3.92 24.74
N ASP A 101 7.46 -5.19 24.52
CA ASP A 101 7.14 -6.26 25.47
C ASP A 101 7.95 -6.13 26.77
N ALA A 102 9.13 -5.53 26.69
CA ALA A 102 9.95 -5.17 27.84
C ALA A 102 9.42 -3.98 28.66
N ILE A 103 8.22 -3.43 28.39
CA ILE A 103 7.58 -2.37 29.21
C ILE A 103 7.49 -2.74 30.69
N SER A 104 7.45 -4.03 31.02
CA SER A 104 7.46 -4.50 32.42
C SER A 104 8.83 -4.36 33.10
N ALA A 105 9.92 -4.23 32.33
CA ALA A 105 11.27 -3.97 32.82
C ALA A 105 11.46 -2.45 32.92
N ILE A 106 11.16 -1.88 34.09
CA ILE A 106 11.37 -0.46 34.38
C ILE A 106 12.87 -0.11 34.46
N ASP A 107 13.74 -1.13 34.56
CA ASP A 107 15.19 -0.96 34.70
C ASP A 107 15.86 -0.48 33.38
N PRO A 108 16.41 0.76 33.37
CA PRO A 108 17.10 1.30 32.20
C PRO A 108 18.30 0.45 31.75
N ASP A 109 18.97 -0.25 32.66
CA ASP A 109 20.15 -1.07 32.33
C ASP A 109 19.74 -2.31 31.53
N VAL A 110 18.58 -2.89 31.84
CA VAL A 110 18.02 -4.03 31.09
C VAL A 110 17.59 -3.59 29.69
N LEU A 111 16.92 -2.45 29.56
CA LEU A 111 16.52 -1.89 28.27
C LEU A 111 17.74 -1.57 27.39
N ARG A 112 18.82 -1.07 28.00
CA ARG A 112 20.09 -0.86 27.33
C ARG A 112 20.68 -2.18 26.83
N GLN A 113 20.75 -3.20 27.67
CA GLN A 113 21.29 -4.51 27.28
C GLN A 113 20.49 -5.15 26.13
N ILE A 114 19.16 -5.04 26.16
CA ILE A 114 18.29 -5.48 25.07
C ILE A 114 18.63 -4.71 23.79
N SER A 115 18.67 -3.38 23.86
CA SER A 115 18.95 -2.52 22.70
C SER A 115 20.34 -2.75 22.10
N ASP A 116 21.36 -3.00 22.95
CA ASP A 116 22.73 -3.30 22.51
C ASP A 116 22.81 -4.66 21.81
N SER A 117 21.94 -5.61 22.18
CA SER A 117 21.87 -6.95 21.57
C SER A 117 21.20 -6.97 20.19
N HIS A 118 20.41 -5.95 19.88
CA HIS A 118 19.68 -5.84 18.62
C HIS A 118 20.62 -5.67 17.42
N ILE A 119 20.22 -6.16 16.26
CA ILE A 119 20.97 -6.08 15.01
C ILE A 119 20.89 -4.65 14.46
N THR A 120 19.72 -4.00 14.53
CA THR A 120 19.53 -2.65 13.98
C THR A 120 20.45 -1.64 14.68
N PRO A 121 21.20 -0.83 13.92
CA PRO A 121 22.25 0.00 14.49
C PRO A 121 21.76 1.29 15.18
N ILE A 122 20.47 1.66 15.05
CA ILE A 122 19.94 2.99 15.38
C ILE A 122 20.15 3.41 16.85
N LEU A 123 20.12 2.46 17.78
CA LEU A 123 20.29 2.74 19.21
C LEU A 123 21.74 2.55 19.71
N LYS A 124 22.61 1.92 18.93
CA LYS A 124 24.00 1.61 19.34
C LYS A 124 24.92 2.82 19.39
N GLN A 125 24.55 3.89 18.67
CA GLN A 125 25.36 5.10 18.50
C GLN A 125 24.79 6.30 19.26
N SER A 126 23.72 6.10 20.04
CA SER A 126 22.88 7.20 20.50
C SER A 126 22.92 7.32 22.03
N GLU A 127 23.03 8.54 22.56
CA GLU A 127 22.89 8.88 23.98
C GLU A 127 21.42 8.75 24.46
N VAL A 128 20.70 7.73 24.00
CA VAL A 128 19.27 7.50 24.26
C VAL A 128 19.06 6.90 25.66
N GLN A 129 20.05 7.08 26.55
CA GLN A 129 20.22 6.43 27.86
C GLN A 129 19.16 6.83 28.91
N ALA A 130 18.17 7.65 28.55
CA ALA A 130 17.05 8.02 29.41
C ALA A 130 15.67 7.93 28.72
N ALA A 131 15.57 7.28 27.56
CA ALA A 131 14.32 7.23 26.81
C ALA A 131 13.39 6.11 27.28
N SER A 132 12.08 6.36 27.22
CA SER A 132 11.07 5.35 27.54
C SER A 132 11.07 4.21 26.50
N PRO A 133 10.62 2.99 26.85
CA PRO A 133 10.46 1.89 25.88
C PRO A 133 9.64 2.28 24.64
N LEU A 134 8.63 3.13 24.81
CA LEU A 134 7.83 3.67 23.72
C LEU A 134 8.67 4.51 22.75
N THR A 135 9.51 5.40 23.27
CA THR A 135 10.41 6.24 22.48
C THR A 135 11.45 5.39 21.74
N LEU A 136 12.00 4.36 22.40
CA LEU A 136 12.91 3.40 21.76
C LEU A 136 12.24 2.69 20.59
N SER A 137 11.03 2.17 20.81
CA SER A 137 10.21 1.51 19.78
C SER A 137 9.93 2.43 18.58
N GLN A 138 9.64 3.72 18.84
CA GLN A 138 9.47 4.72 17.79
C GLN A 138 10.71 4.90 16.91
N HIS A 139 11.92 4.88 17.48
CA HIS A 139 13.15 4.95 16.68
C HIS A 139 13.34 3.75 15.76
N TYR A 140 12.99 2.55 16.22
CA TYR A 140 13.00 1.35 15.38
C TYR A 140 11.97 1.43 14.26
N TYR A 141 10.76 1.91 14.56
CA TYR A 141 9.70 2.11 13.56
C TYR A 141 10.09 3.13 12.49
N GLN A 142 10.69 4.25 12.88
CA GLN A 142 11.19 5.25 11.93
C GLN A 142 12.32 4.68 11.05
N TYR A 143 13.23 3.90 11.65
CA TYR A 143 14.27 3.22 10.88
C TYR A 143 13.67 2.20 9.89
N ALA A 144 12.66 1.44 10.33
CA ALA A 144 11.97 0.47 9.49
C ALA A 144 11.26 1.15 8.31
N GLU A 145 10.56 2.26 8.55
CA GLU A 145 9.93 3.08 7.51
C GLU A 145 10.96 3.51 6.45
N GLY A 146 12.07 4.12 6.88
CA GLY A 146 13.13 4.56 5.98
C GLY A 146 13.69 3.41 5.14
N LYS A 147 13.86 2.22 5.74
CA LYS A 147 14.33 1.03 5.03
C LYS A 147 13.29 0.44 4.07
N LEU A 148 11.99 0.52 4.36
CA LEU A 148 10.94 0.16 3.41
C LEU A 148 10.93 1.10 2.20
N VAL A 149 11.09 2.41 2.43
CA VAL A 149 11.18 3.42 1.37
C VAL A 149 12.42 3.17 0.50
N GLU A 150 13.59 2.92 1.10
CA GLU A 150 14.82 2.58 0.38
C GLU A 150 14.65 1.28 -0.44
N ALA A 151 14.05 0.25 0.17
CA ALA A 151 13.82 -1.04 -0.49
C ALA A 151 12.91 -0.93 -1.72
N SER A 152 11.98 0.03 -1.72
CA SER A 152 11.03 0.22 -2.82
C SER A 152 11.68 0.68 -4.12
N GLN A 153 12.86 1.31 -4.06
CA GLN A 153 13.45 2.08 -5.17
C GLN A 153 12.45 3.04 -5.87
N GLY A 154 11.41 3.50 -5.14
CA GLY A 154 10.34 4.36 -5.65
C GLY A 154 9.26 3.64 -6.46
N HIS A 155 9.22 2.31 -6.49
CA HIS A 155 8.26 1.56 -7.31
C HIS A 155 6.82 1.62 -6.74
N PRO A 156 5.80 2.04 -7.51
CA PRO A 156 4.43 2.23 -7.00
C PRO A 156 3.79 0.98 -6.38
N TRP A 157 4.03 -0.21 -6.93
CA TRP A 157 3.50 -1.46 -6.34
C TRP A 157 3.99 -1.74 -4.93
N TYR A 158 5.13 -1.18 -4.52
CA TYR A 158 5.57 -1.26 -3.14
C TYR A 158 4.57 -0.56 -2.21
N SER A 159 4.09 0.63 -2.59
CA SER A 159 3.04 1.34 -1.85
C SER A 159 1.77 0.51 -1.70
N GLU A 160 1.31 -0.14 -2.77
CA GLU A 160 0.11 -0.98 -2.74
C GLU A 160 0.24 -2.20 -1.81
N ILE A 161 1.41 -2.84 -1.80
CA ILE A 161 1.67 -3.98 -0.92
C ILE A 161 1.76 -3.56 0.54
N LEU A 162 2.43 -2.44 0.82
CA LEU A 162 2.49 -1.89 2.18
C LEU A 162 1.11 -1.42 2.66
N TYR A 163 0.29 -0.85 1.78
CA TYR A 163 -1.11 -0.58 2.08
C TYR A 163 -1.87 -1.86 2.48
N GLY A 164 -1.69 -2.96 1.74
CA GLY A 164 -2.27 -4.27 2.06
C GLY A 164 -1.82 -4.80 3.43
N LEU A 165 -0.52 -4.71 3.74
CA LEU A 165 0.02 -5.07 5.07
C LEU A 165 -0.58 -4.21 6.18
N GLY A 166 -0.62 -2.89 5.99
CA GLY A 166 -1.23 -1.97 6.94
C GLY A 166 -2.70 -2.34 7.20
N ARG A 167 -3.46 -2.68 6.14
CA ARG A 167 -4.86 -3.09 6.26
C ARG A 167 -5.03 -4.37 7.06
N ALA A 168 -4.14 -5.34 6.90
CA ALA A 168 -4.16 -6.58 7.69
C ALA A 168 -3.92 -6.31 9.18
N TYR A 169 -2.92 -5.49 9.53
CA TYR A 169 -2.66 -5.10 10.92
C TYR A 169 -3.79 -4.26 11.53
N GLN A 170 -4.34 -3.31 10.78
CA GLN A 170 -5.47 -2.49 11.23
C GLN A 170 -6.70 -3.36 11.50
N ALA A 171 -7.06 -4.27 10.59
CA ALA A 171 -8.21 -5.14 10.76
C ALA A 171 -8.06 -6.08 11.97
N GLU A 172 -6.85 -6.59 12.23
CA GLU A 172 -6.56 -7.37 13.45
C GLU A 172 -6.73 -6.50 14.72
N ALA A 173 -6.29 -5.25 14.67
CA ALA A 173 -6.41 -4.31 15.78
C ALA A 173 -7.87 -3.96 16.10
N GLU A 174 -8.72 -3.83 15.08
CA GLU A 174 -10.15 -3.56 15.20
C GLU A 174 -10.91 -4.73 15.85
N LEU A 175 -10.47 -5.96 15.63
CA LEU A 175 -11.08 -7.16 16.20
C LEU A 175 -10.48 -7.58 17.54
N ALA A 176 -9.43 -6.89 18.00
CA ALA A 176 -8.78 -7.07 19.30
C ALA A 176 -8.44 -8.53 19.66
N GLN A 177 -7.99 -9.32 18.67
CA GLN A 177 -7.54 -10.69 18.91
C GLN A 177 -6.02 -10.74 19.14
N GLY A 178 -5.59 -11.35 20.24
CA GLY A 178 -4.18 -11.66 20.49
C GLY A 178 -3.34 -10.47 20.99
N GLN A 179 -2.84 -9.63 20.07
CA GLN A 179 -1.89 -8.57 20.40
C GLN A 179 -2.57 -7.30 20.93
N PRO A 180 -1.86 -6.46 21.71
CA PRO A 180 -2.37 -5.16 22.12
C PRO A 180 -2.73 -4.30 20.91
N LYS A 181 -3.96 -3.74 20.90
CA LYS A 181 -4.45 -2.87 19.82
C LYS A 181 -3.44 -1.77 19.45
N GLN A 182 -2.83 -1.15 20.46
CA GLN A 182 -1.83 -0.09 20.27
C GLN A 182 -0.61 -0.55 19.46
N LEU A 183 -0.13 -1.77 19.71
CA LEU A 183 1.00 -2.36 18.99
C LEU A 183 0.65 -2.60 17.52
N LEU A 184 -0.51 -3.20 17.26
CA LEU A 184 -0.98 -3.48 15.91
C LEU A 184 -1.20 -2.19 15.11
N LEU A 185 -1.80 -1.16 15.72
CA LEU A 185 -1.96 0.16 15.10
C LEU A 185 -0.61 0.84 14.83
N SER A 186 0.38 0.69 15.72
CA SER A 186 1.73 1.23 15.49
C SER A 186 2.42 0.56 14.30
N LYS A 187 2.21 -0.75 14.09
CA LYS A 187 2.70 -1.44 12.89
C LYS A 187 1.97 -0.98 11.63
N ALA A 188 0.64 -0.88 11.68
CA ALA A 188 -0.15 -0.37 10.56
C ALA A 188 0.29 1.04 10.15
N LEU A 189 0.55 1.90 11.15
CA LEU A 189 1.08 3.25 10.96
C LEU A 189 2.37 3.25 10.13
N VAL A 190 3.38 2.44 10.49
CA VAL A 190 4.66 2.36 9.76
C VAL A 190 4.44 1.98 8.29
N TYR A 191 3.61 0.97 8.03
CA TYR A 191 3.33 0.54 6.67
C TYR A 191 2.60 1.59 5.85
N TYR A 192 1.62 2.29 6.44
CA TYR A 192 0.92 3.37 5.74
C TYR A 192 1.80 4.60 5.51
N GLN A 193 2.64 4.98 6.47
CA GLN A 193 3.61 6.06 6.30
C GLN A 193 4.56 5.74 5.14
N ALA A 194 5.16 4.55 5.13
CA ALA A 194 6.02 4.12 4.03
C ALA A 194 5.25 4.09 2.69
N ALA A 195 4.00 3.61 2.66
CA ALA A 195 3.18 3.58 1.45
C ALA A 195 2.94 4.99 0.87
N VAL A 196 2.60 5.96 1.72
CA VAL A 196 2.37 7.36 1.33
C VAL A 196 3.68 8.03 0.91
N THR A 197 4.79 7.75 1.60
CA THR A 197 6.11 8.27 1.24
C THR A 197 6.56 7.77 -0.13
N ILE A 198 6.32 6.50 -0.45
CA ILE A 198 6.68 5.90 -1.76
C ILE A 198 5.78 6.42 -2.88
N LEU A 199 4.47 6.51 -2.63
CA LEU A 199 3.49 7.01 -3.60
C LEU A 199 2.60 8.07 -2.93
N PRO A 200 2.99 9.36 -2.97
CA PRO A 200 2.21 10.43 -2.35
C PRO A 200 0.78 10.59 -2.91
N LYS A 201 0.53 10.03 -4.10
CA LYS A 201 -0.80 10.01 -4.74
C LYS A 201 -1.69 8.83 -4.31
N ASN A 202 -1.24 7.98 -3.39
CA ASN A 202 -2.04 6.87 -2.88
C ASN A 202 -3.08 7.38 -1.87
N ALA A 203 -4.22 7.89 -2.37
CA ALA A 203 -5.28 8.45 -1.54
C ALA A 203 -5.85 7.44 -0.52
N LEU A 204 -5.90 6.15 -0.89
CA LEU A 204 -6.37 5.08 -0.01
C LEU A 204 -5.42 4.87 1.18
N ALA A 205 -4.11 4.81 0.93
CA ALA A 205 -3.11 4.71 1.99
C ALA A 205 -3.09 5.96 2.88
N ALA A 206 -3.20 7.15 2.29
CA ALA A 206 -3.30 8.41 3.03
C ALA A 206 -4.54 8.46 3.94
N ASN A 207 -5.69 8.01 3.43
CA ASN A 207 -6.91 7.92 4.24
C ASN A 207 -6.74 6.97 5.43
N GLN A 208 -6.21 5.76 5.21
CA GLN A 208 -5.98 4.81 6.30
C GLN A 208 -4.91 5.28 7.29
N LEU A 209 -3.87 5.97 6.81
CA LEU A 209 -2.89 6.64 7.68
C LEU A 209 -3.58 7.65 8.61
N GLY A 210 -4.44 8.51 8.05
CA GLY A 210 -5.24 9.46 8.83
C GLY A 210 -6.15 8.78 9.85
N TYR A 211 -6.84 7.71 9.46
CA TYR A 211 -7.66 6.91 10.37
C TYR A 211 -6.85 6.33 11.53
N VAL A 212 -5.71 5.68 11.26
CA VAL A 212 -4.85 5.10 12.30
C VAL A 212 -4.29 6.19 13.21
N LEU A 213 -3.89 7.35 12.68
CA LEU A 213 -3.43 8.49 13.49
C LEU A 213 -4.54 8.99 14.43
N LEU A 214 -5.80 9.03 14.00
CA LEU A 214 -6.93 9.36 14.89
C LEU A 214 -7.14 8.32 15.99
N GLN A 215 -6.93 7.03 15.70
CA GLN A 215 -7.00 5.97 16.70
C GLN A 215 -5.86 6.04 17.72
N LEU A 216 -4.71 6.57 17.32
CA LEU A 216 -3.53 6.79 18.15
C LEU A 216 -3.50 8.17 18.84
N ASP A 217 -4.62 8.90 18.79
CA ASP A 217 -4.79 10.24 19.36
C ASP A 217 -3.81 11.30 18.84
N ARG A 218 -3.52 11.25 17.52
CA ARG A 218 -2.65 12.20 16.80
C ARG A 218 -3.45 12.99 15.75
N PRO A 219 -4.45 13.81 16.17
CA PRO A 219 -5.37 14.46 15.24
C PRO A 219 -4.71 15.52 14.34
N ALA A 220 -3.65 16.19 14.80
CA ALA A 220 -2.91 17.18 14.00
C ALA A 220 -2.30 16.54 12.74
N GLU A 221 -1.55 15.45 12.93
CA GLU A 221 -0.93 14.70 11.84
C GLU A 221 -1.97 14.01 10.96
N ALA A 222 -3.07 13.53 11.57
CA ALA A 222 -4.18 12.96 10.81
C ALA A 222 -4.77 14.00 9.84
N GLN A 223 -5.02 15.23 10.32
CA GLN A 223 -5.58 16.31 9.51
C GLN A 223 -4.69 16.61 8.29
N GLU A 224 -3.38 16.73 8.47
CA GLU A 224 -2.43 17.00 7.38
C GLU A 224 -2.50 15.95 6.27
N VAL A 225 -2.45 14.66 6.63
CA VAL A 225 -2.49 13.58 5.65
C VAL A 225 -3.88 13.43 5.02
N LEU A 226 -4.95 13.67 5.78
CA LEU A 226 -6.33 13.59 5.28
C LEU A 226 -6.67 14.71 4.30
N ILE A 227 -6.11 15.91 4.49
CA ILE A 227 -6.21 16.99 3.49
C ILE A 227 -5.63 16.50 2.16
N ALA A 228 -4.41 15.96 2.18
CA ALA A 228 -3.78 15.42 0.96
C ALA A 228 -4.60 14.28 0.33
N SER A 229 -5.18 13.39 1.15
CA SER A 229 -6.04 12.30 0.67
C SER A 229 -7.29 12.83 -0.05
N VAL A 230 -8.00 13.77 0.58
CA VAL A 230 -9.24 14.37 0.04
C VAL A 230 -8.97 15.22 -1.19
N ASP A 231 -7.82 15.90 -1.27
CA ASP A 231 -7.40 16.65 -2.45
C ASP A 231 -7.19 15.75 -3.68
N ILE A 232 -6.75 14.51 -3.47
CA ILE A 232 -6.58 13.53 -4.55
C ILE A 232 -7.91 12.86 -4.89
N HIS A 233 -8.61 12.35 -3.88
CA HIS A 233 -9.88 11.66 -4.05
C HIS A 233 -10.78 11.87 -2.83
N PRO A 234 -11.78 12.77 -2.92
CA PRO A 234 -12.67 13.08 -1.80
C PRO A 234 -13.72 11.98 -1.62
N ASP A 235 -13.36 10.81 -1.09
CA ASP A 235 -14.36 9.78 -0.75
C ASP A 235 -15.02 10.03 0.61
N SER A 236 -16.15 9.38 0.83
CA SER A 236 -16.91 9.50 2.08
C SER A 236 -16.07 9.16 3.33
N PRO A 237 -15.31 8.04 3.37
CA PRO A 237 -14.46 7.75 4.53
C PRO A 237 -13.40 8.81 4.82
N ALA A 238 -12.69 9.32 3.81
CA ALA A 238 -11.67 10.36 3.99
C ALA A 238 -12.27 11.67 4.49
N LEU A 239 -13.44 12.07 3.95
CA LEU A 239 -14.16 13.25 4.42
C LEU A 239 -14.65 13.11 5.87
N GLN A 240 -15.14 11.92 6.25
CA GLN A 240 -15.54 11.63 7.63
C GLN A 240 -14.35 11.71 8.59
N ASN A 241 -13.23 11.10 8.22
CA ASN A 241 -12.01 11.15 9.01
C ASN A 241 -11.47 12.59 9.12
N LEU A 242 -11.51 13.37 8.03
CA LEU A 242 -11.06 14.77 8.04
C LEU A 242 -11.94 15.65 8.94
N ALA A 243 -13.27 15.45 8.89
CA ALA A 243 -14.20 16.13 9.78
C ALA A 243 -13.90 15.79 11.25
N GLU A 244 -13.67 14.52 11.57
CA GLU A 244 -13.32 14.09 12.92
C GLU A 244 -11.98 14.67 13.40
N ALA A 245 -10.94 14.67 12.56
CA ALA A 245 -9.65 15.29 12.86
C ALA A 245 -9.81 16.79 13.17
N SER A 246 -10.55 17.50 12.31
CA SER A 246 -10.81 18.93 12.44
C SER A 246 -11.62 19.25 13.69
N ARG A 247 -12.61 18.41 14.02
CA ARG A 247 -13.42 18.52 15.25
C ARG A 247 -12.57 18.39 16.51
N ARG A 248 -11.64 17.42 16.56
CA ARG A 248 -10.71 17.24 17.70
C ARG A 248 -9.75 18.41 17.87
N LEU A 249 -9.35 19.05 16.78
CA LEU A 249 -8.48 20.23 16.78
C LEU A 249 -9.24 21.54 17.02
N GLY A 250 -10.57 21.52 16.94
CA GLY A 250 -11.41 22.73 17.02
C GLY A 250 -11.41 23.57 15.74
N ASP A 251 -10.93 23.03 14.62
CA ASP A 251 -11.00 23.69 13.30
C ASP A 251 -12.41 23.56 12.70
N ARG A 252 -13.32 24.40 13.20
CA ARG A 252 -14.72 24.43 12.75
C ARG A 252 -14.87 24.71 11.27
N ARG A 253 -13.94 25.47 10.67
CA ARG A 253 -14.04 25.85 9.25
C ARG A 253 -13.81 24.63 8.37
N LEU A 254 -12.77 23.84 8.67
CA LEU A 254 -12.47 22.65 7.91
C LEU A 254 -13.47 21.52 8.16
N GLU A 255 -13.94 21.37 9.40
CA GLU A 255 -15.03 20.45 9.76
C GLU A 255 -16.30 20.74 8.94
N ASP A 256 -16.77 22.00 8.95
CA ASP A 256 -17.95 22.43 8.20
C ASP A 256 -17.80 22.17 6.70
N TRP A 257 -16.62 22.42 6.14
CA TRP A 257 -16.33 22.17 4.75
C TRP A 257 -16.45 20.68 4.42
N ALA A 258 -15.78 19.82 5.19
CA ALA A 258 -15.78 18.38 4.98
C ALA A 258 -17.20 17.79 5.07
N LEU A 259 -17.99 18.22 6.07
CA LEU A 259 -19.38 17.77 6.25
C LEU A 259 -20.30 18.24 5.12
N ARG A 260 -20.11 19.45 4.58
CA ARG A 260 -20.89 19.95 3.43
C ARG A 260 -20.58 19.14 2.16
N VAL A 261 -19.31 18.86 1.89
CA VAL A 261 -18.89 18.05 0.75
C VAL A 261 -19.49 16.65 0.87
N LEU A 262 -19.36 16.02 2.05
CA LEU A 262 -19.96 14.71 2.33
C LEU A 262 -21.48 14.70 2.11
N GLY A 263 -22.19 15.71 2.61
CA GLY A 263 -23.63 15.85 2.42
C GLY A 263 -24.04 16.02 0.95
N SER A 264 -23.22 16.70 0.14
CA SER A 264 -23.47 16.84 -1.31
C SER A 264 -23.29 15.53 -2.08
N GLN A 265 -22.33 14.70 -1.67
CA GLN A 265 -22.10 13.38 -2.27
C GLN A 265 -23.25 12.41 -1.97
N ASN A 266 -23.71 12.38 -0.71
CA ASN A 266 -24.83 11.51 -0.32
C ASN A 266 -26.12 11.86 -1.07
N LYS A 267 -26.44 13.16 -1.21
CA LYS A 267 -27.60 13.61 -2.01
C LYS A 267 -27.49 13.19 -3.48
N SER A 268 -26.28 13.27 -4.03
CA SER A 268 -26.02 12.83 -5.41
C SER A 268 -26.21 11.32 -5.55
N ALA A 269 -25.73 10.52 -4.58
CA ALA A 269 -25.92 9.07 -4.55
C ALA A 269 -27.41 8.67 -4.38
N GLU A 270 -28.15 9.36 -3.52
CA GLU A 270 -29.59 9.16 -3.34
C GLU A 270 -30.40 9.48 -4.61
N ALA A 271 -30.04 10.54 -5.33
CA ALA A 271 -30.66 10.89 -6.60
C ALA A 271 -30.41 9.84 -7.70
N VAL A 272 -29.23 9.19 -7.69
CA VAL A 272 -28.90 8.08 -8.62
C VAL A 272 -29.61 6.78 -8.22
N GLY A 273 -29.79 6.52 -6.92
CA GLY A 273 -30.54 5.36 -6.41
C GLY A 273 -32.05 5.45 -6.65
N GLN A 274 -32.59 6.64 -6.84
CA GLN A 274 -33.96 6.86 -7.33
C GLN A 274 -34.00 6.68 -8.85
N VAL A 275 -33.87 5.44 -9.32
CA VAL A 275 -34.29 5.11 -10.70
C VAL A 275 -35.79 5.44 -10.78
N PRO A 276 -36.24 6.32 -11.69
CA PRO A 276 -37.67 6.58 -11.84
C PRO A 276 -38.34 5.23 -12.13
N LYS A 277 -39.36 4.88 -11.35
CA LYS A 277 -40.12 3.64 -11.53
C LYS A 277 -40.70 3.65 -12.95
N ILE A 278 -40.10 2.88 -13.85
CA ILE A 278 -40.61 2.68 -15.21
C ILE A 278 -41.83 1.77 -15.05
N GLU A 279 -43.00 2.39 -14.96
CA GLU A 279 -44.26 1.66 -14.96
C GLU A 279 -44.73 1.49 -16.40
N MET A 280 -44.93 0.24 -16.81
CA MET A 280 -45.53 -0.05 -18.12
C MET A 280 -46.99 0.39 -18.11
N VAL A 281 -47.24 1.55 -18.71
CA VAL A 281 -48.58 2.09 -18.86
C VAL A 281 -49.18 1.58 -20.18
N ALA A 282 -50.43 1.09 -20.15
CA ALA A 282 -51.13 0.69 -21.35
C ALA A 282 -51.27 1.89 -22.32
N ASN A 283 -51.16 1.64 -23.62
CA ASN A 283 -51.12 2.68 -24.66
C ASN A 283 -52.26 3.71 -24.55
N ARG A 284 -53.46 3.26 -24.16
CA ARG A 284 -54.63 4.12 -23.93
C ARG A 284 -54.44 5.12 -22.79
N THR A 285 -53.80 4.67 -21.72
CA THR A 285 -53.56 5.48 -20.53
C THR A 285 -52.43 6.48 -20.76
N PHE A 286 -51.42 6.11 -21.56
CA PHE A 286 -50.34 7.01 -22.00
C PHE A 286 -50.88 8.18 -22.86
N VAL A 287 -51.78 7.89 -23.81
CA VAL A 287 -52.46 8.90 -24.64
C VAL A 287 -53.34 9.84 -23.82
N ALA A 288 -53.94 9.35 -22.72
CA ALA A 288 -54.80 10.16 -21.85
C ALA A 288 -54.02 11.16 -20.97
N ILE A 289 -52.80 10.79 -20.54
CA ILE A 289 -51.95 11.63 -19.66
C ILE A 289 -51.00 12.55 -20.45
N SER A 290 -50.74 12.25 -21.72
CA SER A 290 -50.00 13.10 -22.65
C SER A 290 -50.91 13.56 -23.79
N PRO A 291 -51.83 14.50 -23.54
CA PRO A 291 -52.66 15.04 -24.62
C PRO A 291 -51.73 15.70 -25.65
N MET A 292 -51.79 15.21 -26.89
CA MET A 292 -51.01 15.79 -27.99
C MET A 292 -51.40 17.26 -28.19
N THR A 293 -50.61 18.18 -27.64
CA THR A 293 -50.58 19.56 -28.14
C THR A 293 -50.00 19.51 -29.55
N ILE A 294 -50.91 19.67 -30.51
CA ILE A 294 -50.76 19.82 -31.95
C ILE A 294 -49.34 20.31 -32.35
N GLY A 295 -48.53 19.39 -32.87
CA GLY A 295 -47.31 19.68 -33.64
C GLY A 295 -47.63 19.86 -35.13
N PRO A 296 -46.77 20.54 -35.92
CA PRO A 296 -47.15 21.20 -37.16
C PRO A 296 -47.52 20.21 -38.27
N LYS A 297 -48.60 20.52 -39.00
CA LYS A 297 -49.03 19.83 -40.21
C LYS A 297 -48.02 20.06 -41.34
N SER A 298 -47.22 19.05 -41.65
CA SER A 298 -46.73 18.81 -43.01
C SER A 298 -46.14 17.40 -43.10
N ALA A 299 -46.88 16.49 -43.73
CA ALA A 299 -46.39 15.17 -44.11
C ALA A 299 -45.44 15.31 -45.32
N PRO A 300 -44.35 14.51 -45.41
CA PRO A 300 -43.50 14.52 -46.58
C PRO A 300 -44.19 13.74 -47.72
N GLN A 301 -44.28 14.37 -48.89
CA GLN A 301 -44.69 13.71 -50.13
C GLN A 301 -43.60 12.73 -50.59
N ILE A 302 -43.96 11.47 -50.76
CA ILE A 302 -43.14 10.45 -51.41
C ILE A 302 -43.26 10.69 -52.91
N ALA A 303 -42.15 11.02 -53.57
CA ALA A 303 -42.07 11.09 -55.02
C ALA A 303 -41.44 9.81 -55.56
N ASP A 304 -42.26 8.99 -56.22
CA ASP A 304 -41.81 7.90 -57.08
C ASP A 304 -41.22 8.48 -58.37
N THR A 305 -39.94 8.23 -58.66
CA THR A 305 -39.48 8.05 -60.05
C THR A 305 -38.21 7.20 -60.10
N ILE A 306 -38.31 6.07 -60.80
CA ILE A 306 -37.26 5.13 -61.16
C ILE A 306 -36.51 5.66 -62.40
N SER A 307 -35.16 5.59 -62.44
CA SER A 307 -34.39 5.24 -63.65
C SER A 307 -32.86 5.25 -63.43
N GLY A 308 -32.20 4.11 -63.69
CA GLY A 308 -30.97 4.06 -64.50
C GLY A 308 -29.58 4.16 -63.84
N GLN A 309 -29.06 3.01 -63.34
CA GLN A 309 -27.72 2.39 -63.57
C GLN A 309 -26.41 3.23 -63.68
N PRO A 310 -25.20 2.59 -63.53
CA PRO A 310 -24.78 1.56 -62.59
C PRO A 310 -23.42 1.87 -61.92
N LEU A 311 -23.06 1.07 -60.91
CA LEU A 311 -21.72 1.03 -60.30
C LEU A 311 -20.64 0.59 -61.30
N ASN A 312 -19.52 1.31 -61.36
CA ASN A 312 -18.21 0.69 -61.58
C ASN A 312 -17.03 1.58 -61.13
N ARG A 313 -16.18 0.95 -60.31
CA ARG A 313 -14.86 1.35 -59.75
C ARG A 313 -14.83 2.38 -58.64
#